data_AF-A0A960D3B8-F1
#
_entry.id   AF-A0A960D3B8-F1
#
_cell.length_a   1.000
_cell.length_b   1.000
_cell.length_c   1.000
_cell.angle_alpha   90.00
_cell.angle_beta   90.00
_cell.angle_gamma   90.00
#
_symmetry.space_group_name_H-M   'P 1'
#
loop_
_entity.id
_entity.type
_entity.pdbx_description
1 polymer ?
#
loop_
_entity_poly.entity_id
_entity_poly.type
_entity_poly.pdbx_seq_one_letter_code
_entity_poly.pdbx_strand_id
1 'polypeptide(L)'
;SAEEAQFLAARVATRHDVTYTDLEAAPVVVLAGFEPEDESPIVFLRLRKAVRKHGLRVVSIAPFASRGSAKLAARVISTAPGAEAAALDGVGELPPGAVILVGERLATSPGALSAAARLAERTGAGLAWVPRRAGDRGAVDTGCLPNLLPGGRPAADAAARRELAAAWHVDELPAEPGRDITAILAAAADGDLDALLIGGVDPADLPDPHTALAAIEAAGFVVSIELRESSVTALADVVFPIAPVVEKAGSFVNWEGRLRPFEPSLTSNAFSDLRVLQTLADDLGMDLGFRTAEAARAEIAGLGPWSGTPAAAPDVPPQPAPSLGKDEVVLAGWRMLLDNGRLQDGEPYLAGTARPSVVRLSARTAAGIGAAAGDLVAVSSGRGAVTLPLVITEMPDGVA
;
A
#
# COMPACT_ATOMS: atom_id res chain seq x y z
N SER A 1 -9.48 -1.25 1.86
CA SER A 1 -10.96 -1.04 1.80
C SER A 1 -11.58 -2.07 0.84
N ALA A 2 -12.91 -2.20 0.76
CA ALA A 2 -13.54 -3.12 -0.21
C ALA A 2 -13.25 -2.73 -1.67
N GLU A 3 -13.26 -1.43 -1.98
CA GLU A 3 -12.88 -0.90 -3.29
C GLU A 3 -11.44 -1.28 -3.66
N GLU A 4 -10.51 -1.10 -2.72
CA GLU A 4 -9.10 -1.45 -2.90
C GLU A 4 -8.90 -2.95 -3.14
N ALA A 5 -9.54 -3.80 -2.35
CA ALA A 5 -9.43 -5.25 -2.51
C ALA A 5 -9.97 -5.70 -3.88
N GLN A 6 -11.05 -5.09 -4.37
CA GLN A 6 -11.57 -5.32 -5.72
C GLN A 6 -10.64 -4.77 -6.81
N PHE A 7 -10.09 -3.57 -6.63
CA PHE A 7 -9.13 -2.97 -7.55
C PHE A 7 -7.89 -3.85 -7.72
N LEU A 8 -7.30 -4.28 -6.59
CA LEU A 8 -6.09 -5.09 -6.58
C LEU A 8 -6.36 -6.46 -7.24
N ALA A 9 -7.50 -7.09 -6.94
CA ALA A 9 -7.91 -8.34 -7.58
C ALA A 9 -8.10 -8.20 -9.10
N ALA A 10 -8.75 -7.13 -9.57
CA ALA A 10 -9.12 -6.97 -10.98
C ALA A 10 -7.98 -6.44 -11.87
N ARG A 11 -7.15 -5.52 -11.33
CA ARG A 11 -6.18 -4.72 -12.10
C ARG A 11 -4.73 -5.01 -11.76
N VAL A 12 -4.45 -5.63 -10.62
CA VAL A 12 -3.09 -5.78 -10.12
C VAL A 12 -2.69 -7.25 -10.10
N ALA A 13 -3.38 -8.12 -9.35
CA ALA A 13 -3.02 -9.53 -9.21
C ALA A 13 -2.65 -10.20 -10.54
N THR A 14 -1.42 -10.73 -10.62
CA THR A 14 -0.81 -11.42 -11.78
C THR A 14 -0.72 -10.63 -13.10
N ARG A 15 -0.97 -9.31 -13.07
CA ARG A 15 -0.87 -8.44 -14.25
C ARG A 15 0.54 -7.85 -14.44
N HIS A 16 0.93 -7.72 -15.70
CA HIS A 16 2.23 -7.19 -16.13
C HIS A 16 2.09 -6.13 -17.24
N ASP A 17 0.97 -5.40 -17.22
CA ASP A 17 0.51 -4.58 -18.35
C ASP A 17 1.35 -3.29 -18.56
N VAL A 18 2.07 -2.83 -17.52
CA VAL A 18 2.88 -1.61 -17.56
C VAL A 18 4.26 -1.86 -16.97
N THR A 19 5.29 -1.42 -17.68
CA THR A 19 6.71 -1.55 -17.30
C THR A 19 7.43 -0.21 -17.20
N TYR A 20 8.66 -0.21 -16.67
CA TYR A 20 9.59 0.91 -16.72
C TYR A 20 9.89 1.37 -18.14
N THR A 21 9.88 0.44 -19.11
CA THR A 21 10.06 0.79 -20.53
C THR A 21 8.88 1.61 -21.02
N ASP A 22 7.66 1.20 -20.66
CA ASP A 22 6.44 1.93 -21.03
C ASP A 22 6.42 3.31 -20.37
N LEU A 23 6.82 3.41 -19.10
CA LEU A 23 6.95 4.71 -18.43
C LEU A 23 7.97 5.65 -19.09
N GLU A 24 9.08 5.12 -19.58
CA GLU A 24 10.07 5.95 -20.27
C GLU A 24 9.62 6.37 -21.68
N ALA A 25 8.78 5.56 -22.33
CA ALA A 25 8.26 5.81 -23.67
C ALA A 25 6.94 6.61 -23.67
N ALA A 26 6.25 6.70 -22.53
CA ALA A 26 4.93 7.30 -22.44
C ALA A 26 4.93 8.80 -22.87
N PRO A 27 3.93 9.24 -23.65
CA PRO A 27 3.76 10.65 -23.99
C PRO A 27 3.17 11.47 -22.82
N VAL A 28 2.41 10.81 -21.93
CA VAL A 28 1.79 11.39 -20.74
C VAL A 28 1.78 10.35 -19.62
N VAL A 29 2.12 10.78 -18.42
CA VAL A 29 1.92 10.01 -17.18
C VAL A 29 1.02 10.81 -16.24
N VAL A 30 -0.09 10.20 -15.80
CA VAL A 30 -0.97 10.72 -14.76
C VAL A 30 -0.60 10.06 -13.43
N LEU A 31 -0.31 10.85 -12.41
CA LEU A 31 0.00 10.40 -11.05
C LEU A 31 -1.20 10.70 -10.14
N ALA A 32 -1.72 9.70 -9.44
CA ALA A 32 -2.81 9.86 -8.48
C ALA A 32 -2.53 9.08 -7.19
N GLY A 33 -2.69 9.75 -6.04
CA GLY A 33 -2.36 9.14 -4.74
C GLY A 33 -0.89 8.70 -4.63
N PHE A 34 0.01 9.34 -5.40
CA PHE A 34 1.41 8.91 -5.53
C PHE A 34 2.34 10.08 -5.82
N GLU A 35 3.30 10.29 -4.93
CA GLU A 35 4.44 11.21 -5.05
C GLU A 35 5.71 10.38 -5.27
N PRO A 36 6.22 10.28 -6.51
CA PRO A 36 7.26 9.31 -6.82
C PRO A 36 8.63 9.65 -6.21
N GLU A 37 8.97 10.92 -5.95
CA GLU A 37 10.25 11.27 -5.35
C GLU A 37 10.32 10.81 -3.89
N ASP A 38 9.21 10.93 -3.18
CA ASP A 38 9.12 10.61 -1.77
C ASP A 38 8.69 9.15 -1.52
N GLU A 39 7.99 8.49 -2.44
CA GLU A 39 7.46 7.13 -2.24
C GLU A 39 8.16 6.05 -3.10
N SER A 40 8.71 6.40 -4.27
CA SER A 40 9.41 5.42 -5.14
C SER A 40 10.50 6.07 -6.00
N PRO A 41 11.70 6.32 -5.42
CA PRO A 41 12.76 7.08 -6.09
C PRO A 41 13.18 6.50 -7.44
N ILE A 42 13.09 5.18 -7.63
CA ILE A 42 13.42 4.55 -8.91
C ILE A 42 12.39 4.93 -9.98
N VAL A 43 11.09 4.92 -9.67
CA VAL A 43 10.04 5.40 -10.58
C VAL A 43 10.25 6.88 -10.87
N PHE A 44 10.53 7.71 -9.86
CA PHE A 44 10.83 9.13 -10.05
C PHE A 44 12.00 9.36 -11.02
N LEU A 45 13.11 8.64 -10.87
CA LEU A 45 14.27 8.79 -11.73
C LEU A 45 13.97 8.41 -13.19
N ARG A 46 13.11 7.41 -13.41
CA ARG A 46 12.65 6.99 -14.75
C ARG A 46 11.77 8.07 -15.39
N LEU A 47 10.78 8.56 -14.65
CA LEU A 47 9.94 9.68 -15.09
C LEU A 47 10.79 10.92 -15.39
N ARG A 48 11.74 11.26 -14.50
CA ARG A 48 12.62 12.42 -14.68
C ARG A 48 13.54 12.28 -15.89
N LYS A 49 14.05 11.07 -16.16
CA LYS A 49 14.79 10.79 -17.40
C LYS A 49 13.90 11.03 -18.62
N ALA A 50 12.67 10.51 -18.61
CA ALA A 50 11.73 10.64 -19.71
C ALA A 50 11.29 12.10 -19.95
N VAL A 51 11.02 12.87 -18.90
CA VAL A 51 10.74 14.32 -19.01
C VAL A 51 11.89 15.03 -19.72
N ARG A 52 13.14 14.73 -19.32
CA ARG A 52 14.33 15.42 -19.84
C ARG A 52 14.78 14.98 -21.23
N LYS A 53 14.47 13.75 -21.63
CA LYS A 53 15.03 13.12 -22.84
C LYS A 53 13.99 12.77 -23.90
N HIS A 54 12.75 12.55 -23.49
CA HIS A 54 11.69 12.01 -24.35
C HIS A 54 10.45 12.93 -24.39
N GLY A 55 10.48 14.07 -23.69
CA GLY A 55 9.37 15.03 -23.70
C GLY A 55 8.12 14.55 -22.99
N LEU A 56 8.26 13.57 -22.06
CA LEU A 56 7.16 13.09 -21.23
C LEU A 56 6.48 14.27 -20.51
N ARG A 57 5.15 14.33 -20.61
CA ARG A 57 4.33 15.25 -19.82
C ARG A 57 3.83 14.53 -18.57
N VAL A 58 3.93 15.17 -17.42
CA VAL A 58 3.42 14.61 -16.16
C VAL A 58 2.23 15.44 -15.69
N VAL A 59 1.14 14.77 -15.36
CA VAL A 59 -0.02 15.35 -14.67
C VAL A 59 -0.07 14.74 -13.28
N SER A 60 -0.19 15.55 -12.24
CA SER A 60 -0.23 15.09 -10.86
C SER A 60 -1.51 15.56 -10.19
N ILE A 61 -2.31 14.61 -9.70
CA ILE A 61 -3.50 14.88 -8.88
C ILE A 61 -3.03 14.88 -7.43
N ALA A 62 -2.89 16.08 -6.87
CA ALA A 62 -2.29 16.29 -5.56
C ALA A 62 -2.80 17.60 -4.93
N PRO A 63 -2.74 17.74 -3.59
CA PRO A 63 -3.13 18.98 -2.92
C PRO A 63 -2.19 20.14 -3.28
N PHE A 64 -0.91 19.89 -3.54
CA PHE A 64 0.05 20.95 -3.87
C PHE A 64 1.18 20.43 -4.77
N ALA A 65 1.94 21.36 -5.34
CA ALA A 65 3.16 21.04 -6.09
C ALA A 65 4.30 20.64 -5.15
N SER A 66 4.57 19.34 -5.05
CA SER A 66 5.72 18.82 -4.31
C SER A 66 7.05 19.18 -4.98
N ARG A 67 8.17 18.88 -4.30
CA ARG A 67 9.51 18.97 -4.89
C ARG A 67 9.67 18.03 -6.08
N GLY A 68 9.11 16.82 -6.01
CA GLY A 68 9.14 15.85 -7.10
C GLY A 68 8.32 16.32 -8.29
N SER A 69 7.09 16.81 -8.08
CA SER A 69 6.25 17.43 -9.11
C SER A 69 6.97 18.57 -9.81
N ALA A 70 7.62 19.48 -9.06
CA ALA A 70 8.39 20.58 -9.64
C ALA A 70 9.57 20.08 -10.49
N LYS A 71 10.32 19.07 -10.03
CA LYS A 71 11.45 18.46 -10.78
C LYS A 71 11.01 17.68 -12.02
N LEU A 72 9.77 17.20 -12.03
CA LEU A 72 9.12 16.57 -13.18
C LEU A 72 8.45 17.59 -14.12
N ALA A 73 8.48 18.88 -13.78
CA ALA A 73 7.70 19.92 -14.47
C ALA A 73 6.22 19.51 -14.63
N ALA A 74 5.67 18.86 -13.59
CA ALA A 74 4.33 18.31 -13.63
C ALA A 74 3.27 19.41 -13.62
N ARG A 75 2.23 19.24 -14.44
CA ARG A 75 0.99 20.00 -14.29
C ARG A 75 0.23 19.44 -13.09
N VAL A 76 0.16 20.20 -12.01
CA VAL A 76 -0.58 19.80 -10.81
C VAL A 76 -2.05 20.19 -10.96
N ILE A 77 -2.94 19.21 -10.85
CA ILE A 77 -4.38 19.41 -10.68
C ILE A 77 -4.60 19.49 -9.16
N SER A 78 -4.71 20.72 -8.65
CA SER A 78 -4.89 20.97 -7.22
C SER A 78 -6.18 20.32 -6.72
N THR A 79 -6.04 19.33 -5.83
CA THR A 79 -7.13 18.44 -5.43
C THR A 79 -7.10 18.26 -3.91
N ALA A 80 -8.19 18.60 -3.24
CA ALA A 80 -8.33 18.33 -1.80
C ALA A 80 -8.48 16.81 -1.56
N PRO A 81 -8.01 16.28 -0.41
CA PRO A 81 -8.19 14.87 -0.09
C PRO A 81 -9.67 14.46 -0.12
N GLY A 82 -9.98 13.34 -0.77
CA GLY A 82 -11.33 12.86 -1.02
C GLY A 82 -11.91 13.29 -2.37
N ALA A 83 -11.33 14.30 -3.03
CA ALA A 83 -11.79 14.78 -4.34
C ALA A 83 -11.04 14.14 -5.53
N GLU A 84 -10.12 13.21 -5.28
CA GLU A 84 -9.30 12.56 -6.32
C GLU A 84 -10.15 11.85 -7.37
N ALA A 85 -11.26 11.22 -6.98
CA ALA A 85 -12.17 10.56 -7.92
C ALA A 85 -12.74 11.55 -8.94
N ALA A 86 -13.24 12.69 -8.49
CA ALA A 86 -13.76 13.74 -9.36
C ALA A 86 -12.67 14.37 -10.23
N ALA A 87 -11.46 14.54 -9.68
CA ALA A 87 -10.32 15.04 -10.44
C ALA A 87 -9.90 14.07 -11.56
N LEU A 88 -9.89 12.76 -11.29
CA LEU A 88 -9.63 11.70 -12.27
C LEU A 88 -10.71 11.64 -13.36
N ASP A 89 -11.99 11.69 -12.97
CA ASP A 89 -13.10 11.71 -13.93
C ASP A 89 -13.09 13.00 -14.81
N GLY A 90 -12.50 14.09 -14.29
CA GLY A 90 -12.30 15.35 -15.03
C GLY A 90 -11.06 15.37 -15.94
N VAL A 91 -10.20 14.34 -15.91
CA VAL A 91 -9.10 14.21 -16.87
C VAL A 91 -9.69 13.88 -18.24
N GLY A 92 -9.39 14.72 -19.23
CA GLY A 92 -9.84 14.52 -20.62
C GLY A 92 -9.11 13.36 -21.32
N GLU A 93 -9.29 13.29 -22.64
CA GLU A 93 -8.67 12.26 -23.47
C GLU A 93 -7.14 12.21 -23.30
N LEU A 94 -6.61 10.99 -23.18
CA LEU A 94 -5.19 10.72 -23.12
C LEU A 94 -4.70 10.15 -24.46
N PRO A 95 -3.50 10.55 -24.92
CA PRO A 95 -2.95 10.02 -26.17
C PRO A 95 -2.58 8.53 -26.04
N PRO A 96 -2.52 7.78 -27.16
CA PRO A 96 -2.07 6.40 -27.16
C PRO A 96 -0.72 6.22 -26.47
N GLY A 97 -0.61 5.18 -25.63
CA GLY A 97 0.59 4.89 -24.84
C GLY A 97 0.72 5.72 -23.55
N ALA A 98 -0.27 6.56 -23.21
CA ALA A 98 -0.32 7.19 -21.90
C ALA A 98 -0.42 6.15 -20.77
N VAL A 99 0.08 6.53 -19.59
CA VAL A 99 0.06 5.67 -18.40
C VAL A 99 -0.54 6.42 -17.22
N ILE A 100 -1.34 5.71 -16.43
CA ILE A 100 -1.88 6.16 -15.14
C ILE A 100 -1.16 5.35 -14.06
N LEU A 101 -0.44 6.04 -13.18
CA LEU A 101 0.18 5.44 -12.00
C LEU A 101 -0.62 5.84 -10.76
N VAL A 102 -1.12 4.83 -10.07
CA VAL A 102 -1.82 4.99 -8.79
C VAL A 102 -0.95 4.44 -7.66
N GLY A 103 -0.84 5.18 -6.56
CA GLY A 103 -0.18 4.70 -5.34
C GLY A 103 -1.17 4.04 -4.39
N GLU A 104 -0.67 3.36 -3.36
CA GLU A 104 -1.53 2.75 -2.33
C GLU A 104 -2.47 3.76 -1.68
N ARG A 105 -2.00 5.00 -1.47
CA ARG A 105 -2.77 6.04 -0.78
C ARG A 105 -4.03 6.44 -1.53
N LEU A 106 -4.14 6.14 -2.83
CA LEU A 106 -5.39 6.39 -3.56
C LEU A 106 -6.57 5.62 -2.95
N ALA A 107 -6.30 4.49 -2.26
CA ALA A 107 -7.31 3.73 -1.52
C ALA A 107 -7.94 4.49 -0.34
N THR A 108 -7.31 5.58 0.14
CA THR A 108 -7.87 6.44 1.20
C THR A 108 -8.87 7.46 0.67
N SER A 109 -9.08 7.51 -0.64
CA SER A 109 -10.06 8.38 -1.31
C SER A 109 -11.15 7.52 -1.97
N PRO A 110 -12.31 7.37 -1.31
CA PRO A 110 -13.39 6.53 -1.84
C PRO A 110 -13.81 6.92 -3.27
N GLY A 111 -13.89 5.94 -4.15
CA GLY A 111 -14.23 6.10 -5.56
C GLY A 111 -13.04 6.44 -6.47
N ALA A 112 -11.86 6.74 -5.92
CA ALA A 112 -10.74 7.20 -6.71
C ALA A 112 -10.05 6.06 -7.48
N LEU A 113 -9.98 4.86 -6.91
CA LEU A 113 -9.49 3.66 -7.64
C LEU A 113 -10.45 3.27 -8.76
N SER A 114 -11.76 3.39 -8.52
CA SER A 114 -12.81 3.21 -9.53
C SER A 114 -12.68 4.23 -10.65
N ALA A 115 -12.47 5.51 -10.33
CA ALA A 115 -12.25 6.57 -11.31
C ALA A 115 -10.97 6.35 -12.14
N ALA A 116 -9.88 5.89 -11.52
CA ALA A 116 -8.66 5.55 -12.24
C ALA A 116 -8.88 4.40 -13.24
N ALA A 117 -9.63 3.36 -12.82
CA ALA A 117 -10.01 2.27 -13.72
C ALA A 117 -10.89 2.76 -14.89
N ARG A 118 -11.91 3.58 -14.62
CA ARG A 118 -12.76 4.18 -15.67
C ARG A 118 -11.97 5.07 -16.63
N LEU A 119 -11.01 5.84 -16.12
CA LEU A 119 -10.14 6.69 -16.93
C LEU A 119 -9.26 5.83 -17.85
N ALA A 120 -8.66 4.77 -17.34
CA ALA A 120 -7.88 3.82 -18.14
C ALA A 120 -8.73 3.18 -19.25
N GLU A 121 -9.94 2.71 -18.93
CA GLU A 121 -10.85 2.09 -19.89
C GLU A 121 -11.30 3.04 -20.99
N ARG A 122 -11.73 4.27 -20.65
CA ARG A 122 -12.24 5.22 -21.64
C ARG A 122 -11.15 5.73 -22.59
N THR A 123 -9.91 5.80 -22.12
CA THR A 123 -8.78 6.37 -22.89
C THR A 123 -7.86 5.33 -23.51
N GLY A 124 -7.94 4.07 -23.07
CA GLY A 124 -6.98 3.02 -23.43
C GLY A 124 -5.59 3.19 -22.80
N ALA A 125 -5.44 4.06 -21.80
CA ALA A 125 -4.17 4.24 -21.09
C ALA A 125 -3.81 2.99 -20.27
N GLY A 126 -2.50 2.71 -20.18
CA GLY A 126 -2.00 1.68 -19.25
C GLY A 126 -2.26 2.11 -17.81
N LEU A 127 -2.66 1.19 -16.95
CA LEU A 127 -2.92 1.45 -15.53
C LEU A 127 -2.00 0.58 -14.68
N ALA A 128 -1.23 1.19 -13.79
CA ALA A 128 -0.34 0.48 -12.88
C ALA A 128 -0.50 0.97 -11.45
N TRP A 129 -0.37 0.02 -10.51
CA TRP A 129 -0.34 0.30 -9.09
C TRP A 129 1.09 0.22 -8.57
N VAL A 130 1.50 1.25 -7.83
CA VAL A 130 2.79 1.29 -7.16
C VAL A 130 2.57 1.08 -5.66
N PRO A 131 2.99 -0.07 -5.09
CA PRO A 131 2.89 -0.33 -3.67
C PRO A 131 3.82 0.57 -2.87
N ARG A 132 3.54 0.76 -1.58
CA ARG A 132 4.49 1.39 -0.65
C ARG A 132 5.64 0.45 -0.31
N ARG A 133 5.37 -0.84 -0.07
CA ARG A 133 6.40 -1.78 0.39
C ARG A 133 6.78 -2.79 -0.69
N ALA A 134 8.03 -3.24 -0.63
CA ALA A 134 8.59 -4.18 -1.60
C ALA A 134 7.87 -5.55 -1.64
N GLY A 135 7.19 -5.92 -0.55
CA GLY A 135 6.46 -7.19 -0.42
C GLY A 135 5.01 -7.15 -0.90
N ASP A 136 4.39 -5.96 -1.01
CA ASP A 136 2.92 -5.87 -1.15
C ASP A 136 2.45 -6.45 -2.49
N ARG A 137 3.19 -6.21 -3.58
CA ARG A 137 2.86 -6.80 -4.88
C ARG A 137 2.87 -8.32 -4.84
N GLY A 138 3.89 -8.90 -4.21
CA GLY A 138 4.01 -10.35 -4.03
C GLY A 138 2.87 -10.89 -3.17
N ALA A 139 2.53 -10.20 -2.07
CA ALA A 139 1.43 -10.56 -1.20
C ALA A 139 0.08 -10.60 -1.95
N VAL A 140 -0.19 -9.61 -2.81
CA VAL A 140 -1.38 -9.62 -3.67
C VAL A 140 -1.37 -10.81 -4.63
N ASP A 141 -0.23 -11.09 -5.29
CA ASP A 141 -0.12 -12.20 -6.25
C ASP A 141 -0.27 -13.58 -5.57
N THR A 142 0.14 -13.69 -4.29
CA THR A 142 0.00 -14.91 -3.47
C THR A 142 -1.33 -14.99 -2.72
N GLY A 143 -2.28 -14.06 -2.95
CA GLY A 143 -3.62 -14.14 -2.36
C GLY A 143 -3.70 -13.66 -0.90
N CYS A 144 -2.79 -12.82 -0.43
CA CYS A 144 -2.87 -12.19 0.90
C CYS A 144 -3.91 -11.04 0.93
N LEU A 145 -5.10 -11.28 0.38
CA LEU A 145 -6.26 -10.40 0.41
C LEU A 145 -7.51 -11.23 0.74
N PRO A 146 -8.47 -10.68 1.50
CA PRO A 146 -9.61 -11.47 1.97
C PRO A 146 -10.52 -12.03 0.87
N ASN A 147 -10.50 -11.41 -0.32
CA ASN A 147 -11.30 -11.78 -1.48
C ASN A 147 -10.52 -12.55 -2.56
N LEU A 148 -9.26 -12.90 -2.32
CA LEU A 148 -8.36 -13.41 -3.35
C LEU A 148 -7.61 -14.66 -2.88
N LEU A 149 -7.51 -15.64 -3.76
CA LEU A 149 -6.67 -16.81 -3.66
C LEU A 149 -5.42 -16.65 -4.55
N PRO A 150 -4.33 -17.40 -4.31
CA PRO A 150 -3.11 -17.32 -5.10
C PRO A 150 -3.32 -17.32 -6.62
N GLY A 151 -2.52 -16.52 -7.33
CA GLY A 151 -2.58 -16.40 -8.79
C GLY A 151 -3.75 -15.55 -9.29
N GLY A 152 -4.31 -14.67 -8.47
CA GLY A 152 -5.41 -13.78 -8.88
C GLY A 152 -6.79 -14.45 -8.94
N ARG A 153 -6.95 -15.57 -8.24
CA ARG A 153 -8.17 -16.39 -8.22
C ARG A 153 -9.22 -15.76 -7.30
N PRO A 154 -10.42 -15.37 -7.77
CA PRO A 154 -11.42 -14.79 -6.88
C PRO A 154 -11.92 -15.81 -5.85
N ALA A 155 -11.83 -15.49 -4.56
CA ALA A 155 -12.22 -16.43 -3.49
C ALA A 155 -13.71 -16.84 -3.57
N ALA A 156 -14.57 -15.95 -4.07
CA ALA A 156 -15.99 -16.22 -4.28
C ALA A 156 -16.27 -17.18 -5.44
N ASP A 157 -15.33 -17.38 -6.37
CA ASP A 157 -15.51 -18.27 -7.53
C ASP A 157 -15.33 -19.74 -7.14
N ALA A 158 -16.37 -20.55 -7.36
CA ALA A 158 -16.37 -21.96 -6.99
C ALA A 158 -15.41 -22.82 -7.84
N ALA A 159 -15.14 -22.45 -9.10
CA ALA A 159 -14.17 -23.14 -9.93
C ALA A 159 -12.75 -22.83 -9.46
N ALA A 160 -12.48 -21.56 -9.11
CA ALA A 160 -11.19 -21.14 -8.56
C ALA A 160 -10.87 -21.87 -7.25
N ARG A 161 -11.85 -21.98 -6.34
CA ARG A 161 -11.70 -22.77 -5.10
C ARG A 161 -11.43 -24.24 -5.36
N ARG A 162 -12.18 -24.88 -6.27
CA ARG A 162 -11.99 -26.30 -6.61
C ARG A 162 -10.61 -26.59 -7.19
N GLU A 163 -10.12 -25.72 -8.06
CA GLU A 163 -8.78 -25.87 -8.65
C GLU A 163 -7.70 -25.84 -7.57
N LEU A 164 -7.78 -24.85 -6.67
CA LEU A 164 -6.79 -24.72 -5.61
C LEU A 164 -6.92 -25.81 -4.54
N ALA A 165 -8.14 -26.21 -4.16
CA ALA A 165 -8.37 -27.33 -3.26
C ALA A 165 -7.74 -28.63 -3.81
N ALA A 166 -7.89 -28.88 -5.10
CA ALA A 166 -7.24 -30.03 -5.77
C ALA A 166 -5.70 -29.91 -5.76
N ALA A 167 -5.16 -28.72 -6.01
CA ALA A 167 -3.72 -28.46 -6.00
C ALA A 167 -3.10 -28.65 -4.60
N TRP A 168 -3.83 -28.26 -3.55
CA TRP A 168 -3.41 -28.40 -2.15
C TRP A 168 -3.81 -29.72 -1.50
N HIS A 169 -4.49 -30.60 -2.24
CA HIS A 169 -4.98 -31.89 -1.75
C HIS A 169 -5.88 -31.77 -0.51
N VAL A 170 -6.72 -30.74 -0.47
CA VAL A 170 -7.75 -30.53 0.55
C VAL A 170 -9.14 -30.71 -0.04
N ASP A 171 -10.11 -31.08 0.79
CA ASP A 171 -11.48 -31.38 0.32
C ASP A 171 -12.19 -30.13 -0.21
N GLU A 172 -12.09 -29.01 0.51
CA GLU A 172 -12.70 -27.75 0.13
C GLU A 172 -11.97 -26.54 0.74
N LEU A 173 -12.18 -25.37 0.12
CA LEU A 173 -11.77 -24.08 0.64
C LEU A 173 -13.00 -23.28 1.09
N PRO A 174 -12.89 -22.43 2.12
CA PRO A 174 -13.98 -21.58 2.57
C PRO A 174 -14.57 -20.74 1.43
N ALA A 175 -15.90 -20.72 1.34
CA ALA A 175 -16.60 -19.95 0.31
C ALA A 175 -16.81 -18.48 0.69
N GLU A 176 -16.80 -18.18 1.98
CA GLU A 176 -16.92 -16.81 2.48
C GLU A 176 -15.57 -16.09 2.40
N PRO A 177 -15.55 -14.82 1.94
CA PRO A 177 -14.34 -14.00 2.02
C PRO A 177 -13.83 -13.89 3.46
N GLY A 178 -12.52 -13.78 3.61
CA GLY A 178 -11.90 -13.54 4.91
C GLY A 178 -12.25 -12.17 5.51
N ARG A 179 -11.83 -11.95 6.75
CA ARG A 179 -11.87 -10.62 7.39
C ARG A 179 -10.69 -9.78 6.89
N ASP A 180 -10.92 -8.49 6.62
CA ASP A 180 -9.83 -7.53 6.46
C ASP A 180 -9.25 -7.13 7.82
N ILE A 181 -8.14 -6.37 7.84
CA ILE A 181 -7.47 -6.00 9.09
C ILE A 181 -8.39 -5.23 10.05
N THR A 182 -9.29 -4.38 9.54
CA THR A 182 -10.23 -3.64 10.38
C THR A 182 -11.21 -4.60 11.05
N ALA A 183 -11.75 -5.55 10.28
CA ALA A 183 -12.66 -6.58 10.78
C ALA A 183 -11.96 -7.59 11.71
N ILE A 184 -10.67 -7.91 11.48
CA ILE A 184 -9.88 -8.75 12.39
C ILE A 184 -9.72 -8.05 13.74
N LEU A 185 -9.32 -6.78 13.77
CA LEU A 185 -9.13 -6.04 15.01
C LEU A 185 -10.45 -5.82 15.75
N ALA A 186 -11.54 -5.52 15.03
CA ALA A 186 -12.86 -5.42 15.64
C ALA A 186 -13.29 -6.76 16.27
N ALA A 187 -13.16 -7.87 15.53
CA ALA A 187 -13.51 -9.20 16.04
C ALA A 187 -12.63 -9.63 17.23
N ALA A 188 -11.35 -9.27 17.25
CA ALA A 188 -10.49 -9.49 18.42
C ALA A 188 -10.96 -8.69 19.64
N ALA A 189 -11.30 -7.40 19.44
CA ALA A 189 -11.81 -6.54 20.52
C ALA A 189 -13.18 -7.00 21.06
N ASP A 190 -14.03 -7.54 20.19
CA ASP A 190 -15.37 -8.04 20.55
C ASP A 190 -15.34 -9.47 21.15
N GLY A 191 -14.19 -10.15 21.10
CA GLY A 191 -14.02 -11.53 21.58
C GLY A 191 -14.52 -12.60 20.59
N ASP A 192 -14.76 -12.23 19.33
CA ASP A 192 -15.13 -13.13 18.23
C ASP A 192 -13.91 -13.88 17.63
N LEU A 193 -12.69 -13.43 17.93
CA LEU A 193 -11.44 -14.10 17.57
C LEU A 193 -10.61 -14.41 18.81
N ASP A 194 -10.37 -15.70 19.05
CA ASP A 194 -9.61 -16.18 20.21
C ASP A 194 -8.09 -15.96 20.08
N ALA A 195 -7.57 -15.87 18.85
CA ALA A 195 -6.14 -15.79 18.62
C ALA A 195 -5.76 -14.96 17.38
N LEU A 196 -4.57 -14.35 17.43
CA LEU A 196 -3.96 -13.60 16.34
C LEU A 196 -2.55 -14.14 16.02
N LEU A 197 -2.30 -14.42 14.75
CA LEU A 197 -0.95 -14.65 14.22
C LEU A 197 -0.52 -13.42 13.40
N ILE A 198 0.43 -12.65 13.91
CA ILE A 198 0.82 -11.36 13.35
C ILE A 198 2.26 -11.43 12.85
N GLY A 199 2.48 -11.22 11.55
CA GLY A 199 3.80 -11.23 10.94
C GLY A 199 4.18 -9.88 10.33
N GLY A 200 5.19 -9.20 10.87
CA GLY A 200 5.76 -7.97 10.28
C GLY A 200 4.78 -6.81 10.10
N VAL A 201 3.80 -6.66 10.99
CA VAL A 201 2.82 -5.55 10.98
C VAL A 201 3.17 -4.58 12.11
N ASP A 202 3.33 -3.30 11.78
CA ASP A 202 3.49 -2.23 12.76
C ASP A 202 2.15 -1.51 12.99
N PRO A 203 1.56 -1.54 14.20
CA PRO A 203 0.34 -0.82 14.52
C PRO A 203 0.42 0.69 14.25
N ALA A 204 1.62 1.30 14.25
CA ALA A 204 1.81 2.71 13.92
C ALA A 204 1.52 3.06 12.44
N ASP A 205 1.38 2.06 11.58
CA ASP A 205 0.94 2.23 10.19
C ASP A 205 -0.59 2.22 10.03
N LEU A 206 -1.35 1.89 11.07
CA LEU A 206 -2.80 1.85 11.02
C LEU A 206 -3.44 3.22 11.31
N PRO A 207 -4.68 3.47 10.84
CA PRO A 207 -5.36 4.75 11.04
C PRO A 207 -5.58 5.16 12.52
N ASP A 208 -5.62 4.17 13.41
CA ASP A 208 -5.73 4.35 14.85
C ASP A 208 -4.84 3.32 15.58
N PRO A 209 -3.56 3.65 15.81
CA PRO A 209 -2.61 2.73 16.45
C PRO A 209 -3.03 2.34 17.88
N HIS A 210 -3.68 3.25 18.62
CA HIS A 210 -4.10 2.99 19.99
C HIS A 210 -5.23 1.99 20.04
N THR A 211 -6.26 2.17 19.20
CA THR A 211 -7.36 1.21 19.09
C THR A 211 -6.86 -0.15 18.58
N ALA A 212 -5.92 -0.15 17.62
CA ALA A 212 -5.32 -1.39 17.13
C ALA A 212 -4.56 -2.15 18.23
N LEU A 213 -3.74 -1.46 19.04
CA LEU A 213 -3.03 -2.08 20.16
C LEU A 213 -3.98 -2.61 21.22
N ALA A 214 -5.02 -1.86 21.58
CA ALA A 214 -6.03 -2.32 22.52
C ALA A 214 -6.77 -3.58 22.00
N ALA A 215 -7.06 -3.65 20.71
CA ALA A 215 -7.65 -4.84 20.09
C ALA A 215 -6.72 -6.05 20.08
N ILE A 216 -5.42 -5.84 19.84
CA ILE A 216 -4.41 -6.91 19.92
C ILE A 216 -4.27 -7.41 21.35
N GLU A 217 -4.21 -6.51 22.34
CA GLU A 217 -4.16 -6.86 23.76
C GLU A 217 -5.42 -7.60 24.24
N ALA A 218 -6.58 -7.30 23.66
CA ALA A 218 -7.83 -7.97 23.96
C ALA A 218 -7.94 -9.40 23.38
N ALA A 219 -7.11 -9.74 22.39
CA ALA A 219 -7.11 -11.09 21.83
C ALA A 219 -6.65 -12.12 22.87
N GLY A 220 -7.29 -13.30 22.89
CA GLY A 220 -7.02 -14.32 23.89
C GLY A 220 -5.63 -14.96 23.81
N PHE A 221 -5.02 -14.97 22.62
CA PHE A 221 -3.67 -15.49 22.39
C PHE A 221 -3.00 -14.82 21.17
N VAL A 222 -1.81 -14.26 21.34
CA VAL A 222 -1.10 -13.52 20.29
C VAL A 222 0.26 -14.16 19.99
N VAL A 223 0.45 -14.56 18.73
CA VAL A 223 1.74 -15.03 18.20
C VAL A 223 2.30 -13.96 17.27
N SER A 224 3.52 -13.51 17.55
CA SER A 224 4.24 -12.53 16.73
C SER A 224 5.39 -13.20 15.98
N ILE A 225 5.37 -13.14 14.64
CA ILE A 225 6.50 -13.51 13.77
C ILE A 225 7.22 -12.23 13.39
N GLU A 226 8.38 -11.98 13.99
CA GLU A 226 8.94 -10.64 14.03
C GLU A 226 10.45 -10.61 13.80
N LEU A 227 10.92 -9.59 13.07
CA LEU A 227 12.34 -9.38 12.82
C LEU A 227 13.01 -8.52 13.91
N ARG A 228 12.28 -7.54 14.45
CA ARG A 228 12.75 -6.58 15.44
C ARG A 228 11.68 -6.32 16.48
N GLU A 229 12.09 -6.07 17.72
CA GLU A 229 11.16 -5.70 18.80
C GLU A 229 10.18 -4.60 18.37
N SER A 230 8.89 -4.83 18.63
CA SER A 230 7.80 -3.97 18.21
C SER A 230 6.76 -3.79 19.32
N SER A 231 5.79 -2.90 19.10
CA SER A 231 4.65 -2.78 20.03
C SER A 231 3.77 -4.04 20.01
N VAL A 232 3.84 -4.86 18.95
CA VAL A 232 3.16 -6.16 18.92
C VAL A 232 3.90 -7.19 19.77
N THR A 233 5.23 -7.23 19.74
CA THR A 233 5.99 -8.19 20.56
C THR A 233 5.80 -7.95 22.06
N ALA A 234 5.53 -6.71 22.47
CA ALA A 234 5.22 -6.37 23.86
C ALA A 234 3.85 -6.90 24.32
N LEU A 235 2.95 -7.21 23.39
CA LEU A 235 1.61 -7.74 23.65
C LEU A 235 1.49 -9.24 23.31
N ALA A 236 2.55 -9.85 22.77
CA ALA A 236 2.51 -11.23 22.29
C ALA A 236 2.79 -12.23 23.41
N ASP A 237 2.02 -13.33 23.43
CA ASP A 237 2.28 -14.48 24.28
C ASP A 237 3.48 -15.28 23.78
N VAL A 238 3.66 -15.35 22.46
CA VAL A 238 4.77 -16.04 21.81
C VAL A 238 5.39 -15.14 20.74
N VAL A 239 6.71 -15.00 20.78
CA VAL A 239 7.47 -14.31 19.74
C VAL A 239 8.39 -15.29 19.04
N PHE A 240 8.23 -15.42 17.72
CA PHE A 240 9.13 -16.15 16.83
C PHE A 240 10.06 -15.16 16.12
N PRO A 241 11.33 -15.03 16.55
CA PRO A 241 12.30 -14.19 15.86
C PRO A 241 12.65 -14.81 14.50
N ILE A 242 12.62 -14.00 13.44
CA ILE A 242 12.93 -14.46 12.08
C ILE A 242 14.17 -13.81 11.47
N ALA A 243 14.76 -14.50 10.50
CA ALA A 243 15.93 -14.05 9.77
C ALA A 243 15.63 -12.79 8.91
N PRO A 244 16.52 -11.78 8.89
CA PRO A 244 16.46 -10.68 7.94
C PRO A 244 16.72 -11.15 6.51
N VAL A 245 16.42 -10.30 5.51
CA VAL A 245 16.64 -10.57 4.08
C VAL A 245 18.09 -11.01 3.77
N VAL A 246 19.08 -10.50 4.49
CA VAL A 246 20.50 -10.85 4.28
C VAL A 246 20.85 -12.27 4.75
N GLU A 247 20.02 -12.90 5.57
CA GLU A 247 20.26 -14.22 6.18
C GLU A 247 19.32 -15.31 5.65
N LYS A 248 18.38 -14.98 4.74
CA LYS A 248 17.45 -15.95 4.15
C LYS A 248 17.35 -15.80 2.64
N ALA A 249 16.96 -16.89 1.97
CA ALA A 249 16.57 -16.85 0.56
C ALA A 249 15.13 -16.38 0.41
N GLY A 250 14.81 -15.76 -0.71
CA GLY A 250 13.46 -15.31 -1.00
C GLY A 250 13.35 -14.61 -2.36
N SER A 251 12.26 -13.86 -2.53
CA SER A 251 12.06 -13.04 -3.72
C SER A 251 11.14 -11.87 -3.42
N PHE A 252 11.38 -10.75 -4.09
CA PHE A 252 10.42 -9.66 -4.19
C PHE A 252 9.78 -9.63 -5.57
N VAL A 253 8.54 -9.15 -5.64
CA VAL A 253 7.88 -8.82 -6.90
C VAL A 253 7.82 -7.30 -6.97
N ASN A 254 8.45 -6.71 -7.99
CA ASN A 254 8.40 -5.25 -8.13
C ASN A 254 7.02 -4.79 -8.66
N TRP A 255 6.77 -3.49 -8.70
CA TRP A 255 5.47 -2.94 -9.11
C TRP A 255 5.02 -3.36 -10.54
N GLU A 256 5.95 -3.66 -11.47
CA GLU A 256 5.65 -4.19 -12.82
C GLU A 256 5.22 -5.68 -12.80
N GLY A 257 5.21 -6.30 -11.61
CA GLY A 257 5.04 -7.73 -11.41
C GLY A 257 6.31 -8.56 -11.71
N ARG A 258 7.47 -7.94 -11.87
CA ARG A 258 8.71 -8.67 -12.16
C ARG A 258 9.27 -9.32 -10.88
N LEU A 259 9.40 -10.65 -10.90
CA LEU A 259 10.04 -11.42 -9.85
C LEU A 259 11.55 -11.14 -9.77
N ARG A 260 12.06 -10.96 -8.54
CA ARG A 260 13.46 -10.69 -8.22
C ARG A 260 13.90 -11.63 -7.08
N PRO A 261 14.45 -12.82 -7.39
CA PRO A 261 14.97 -13.72 -6.37
C PRO A 261 16.27 -13.17 -5.75
N PHE A 262 16.53 -13.57 -4.51
CA PHE A 262 17.77 -13.31 -3.79
C PHE A 262 18.14 -14.51 -2.93
N GLU A 263 19.44 -14.63 -2.68
CA GLU A 263 20.06 -15.65 -1.83
C GLU A 263 20.65 -14.99 -0.57
N PRO A 264 20.81 -15.73 0.53
CA PRO A 264 21.44 -15.20 1.73
C PRO A 264 22.87 -14.72 1.44
N SER A 265 23.21 -13.54 1.93
CA SER A 265 24.56 -12.98 1.86
C SER A 265 25.35 -13.18 3.15
N LEU A 266 24.66 -13.46 4.25
CA LEU A 266 25.21 -13.80 5.55
C LEU A 266 24.68 -15.17 5.99
N THR A 267 25.53 -15.94 6.66
CA THR A 267 25.15 -17.22 7.25
C THR A 267 24.78 -17.01 8.71
N SER A 268 23.59 -17.45 9.11
CA SER A 268 23.17 -17.51 10.51
C SER A 268 22.39 -18.80 10.80
N ASN A 269 22.05 -19.01 12.06
CA ASN A 269 21.14 -20.06 12.51
C ASN A 269 19.71 -19.54 12.71
N ALA A 270 19.41 -18.32 12.26
CA ALA A 270 18.07 -17.75 12.36
C ALA A 270 17.11 -18.48 11.41
N PHE A 271 15.87 -18.68 11.85
CA PHE A 271 14.83 -19.29 11.01
C PHE A 271 14.17 -18.25 10.12
N SER A 272 13.84 -18.60 8.88
CA SER A 272 12.96 -17.77 8.05
C SER A 272 11.52 -17.84 8.56
N ASP A 273 10.72 -16.83 8.22
CA ASP A 273 9.25 -16.84 8.39
C ASP A 273 8.62 -18.12 7.80
N LEU A 274 8.98 -18.49 6.57
CA LEU A 274 8.57 -19.74 5.93
C LEU A 274 8.89 -20.98 6.78
N ARG A 275 10.07 -21.03 7.43
CA ARG A 275 10.42 -22.16 8.30
C ARG A 275 9.57 -22.18 9.58
N VAL A 276 9.32 -21.02 10.18
CA VAL A 276 8.42 -20.89 11.34
C VAL A 276 7.01 -21.37 10.99
N LEU A 277 6.44 -20.88 9.87
CA LEU A 277 5.10 -21.27 9.42
C LEU A 277 5.01 -22.78 9.10
N GLN A 278 6.06 -23.37 8.53
CA GLN A 278 6.12 -24.81 8.32
C GLN A 278 6.14 -25.60 9.63
N THR A 279 6.92 -25.17 10.61
CA THR A 279 6.98 -25.86 11.91
C THR A 279 5.63 -25.75 12.63
N LEU A 280 4.96 -24.60 12.55
CA LEU A 280 3.59 -24.46 13.07
C LEU A 280 2.61 -25.38 12.35
N ALA A 281 2.69 -25.47 11.02
CA ALA A 281 1.85 -26.38 10.24
C ALA A 281 2.10 -27.86 10.61
N ASP A 282 3.37 -28.27 10.73
CA ASP A 282 3.75 -29.64 11.14
C ASP A 282 3.15 -30.00 12.51
N ASP A 283 3.26 -29.10 13.48
CA ASP A 283 2.72 -29.29 14.83
C ASP A 283 1.19 -29.38 14.84
N LEU A 284 0.52 -28.72 13.88
CA LEU A 284 -0.92 -28.83 13.63
C LEU A 284 -1.30 -30.06 12.79
N GLY A 285 -0.32 -30.90 12.39
CA GLY A 285 -0.54 -32.09 11.57
C GLY A 285 -0.79 -31.79 10.09
N MET A 286 -0.38 -30.61 9.61
CA MET A 286 -0.50 -30.18 8.21
C MET A 286 0.87 -30.16 7.52
N ASP A 287 1.03 -30.92 6.44
CA ASP A 287 2.22 -30.85 5.58
C ASP A 287 1.99 -29.85 4.44
N LEU A 288 2.74 -28.74 4.45
CA LEU A 288 2.68 -27.74 3.39
C LEU A 288 3.35 -28.20 2.07
N GLY A 289 4.06 -29.33 2.07
CA GLY A 289 4.64 -29.93 0.85
C GLY A 289 5.93 -29.28 0.35
N PHE A 290 6.42 -28.22 1.02
CA PHE A 290 7.70 -27.59 0.72
C PHE A 290 8.44 -27.19 2.00
N ARG A 291 9.77 -27.07 1.90
CA ARG A 291 10.68 -26.73 3.01
C ARG A 291 11.64 -25.57 2.73
N THR A 292 11.65 -25.07 1.50
CA THR A 292 12.55 -24.01 1.05
C THR A 292 11.78 -22.94 0.30
N ALA A 293 12.32 -21.72 0.26
CA ALA A 293 11.75 -20.62 -0.52
C ALA A 293 11.71 -20.96 -2.03
N GLU A 294 12.68 -21.72 -2.53
CA GLU A 294 12.69 -22.21 -3.91
C GLU A 294 11.52 -23.17 -4.18
N ALA A 295 11.27 -24.14 -3.29
CA ALA A 295 10.17 -25.08 -3.45
C ALA A 295 8.80 -24.41 -3.32
N ALA A 296 8.63 -23.47 -2.36
CA ALA A 296 7.41 -22.68 -2.24
C ALA A 296 7.15 -21.85 -3.51
N ARG A 297 8.20 -21.24 -4.08
CA ARG A 297 8.11 -20.53 -5.35
C ARG A 297 7.74 -21.46 -6.51
N ALA A 298 8.29 -22.68 -6.55
CA ALA A 298 7.97 -23.65 -7.58
C ALA A 298 6.50 -24.10 -7.50
N GLU A 299 5.94 -24.26 -6.30
CA GLU A 299 4.52 -24.54 -6.09
C GLU A 299 3.64 -23.40 -6.61
N ILE A 300 3.90 -22.15 -6.19
CA ILE A 300 3.14 -20.98 -6.65
C ILE A 300 3.25 -20.82 -8.18
N ALA A 301 4.44 -21.02 -8.75
CA ALA A 301 4.64 -20.95 -10.20
C ALA A 301 3.87 -22.08 -10.93
N GLY A 302 3.75 -23.26 -10.32
CA GLY A 302 2.98 -24.39 -10.82
C GLY A 302 1.47 -24.13 -10.84
N LEU A 303 0.94 -23.35 -9.91
CA LEU A 303 -0.45 -22.91 -9.92
C LEU A 303 -0.75 -22.00 -11.13
N GLY A 304 0.20 -21.13 -11.50
CA GLY A 304 0.01 -20.16 -12.57
C GLY A 304 -1.11 -19.13 -12.31
N PRO A 305 -1.33 -18.21 -13.27
CA PRO A 305 -2.38 -17.21 -13.17
C PRO A 305 -3.76 -17.83 -13.39
N TRP A 306 -4.77 -17.25 -12.75
CA TRP A 306 -6.18 -17.60 -12.95
C TRP A 306 -6.59 -17.43 -14.41
N SER A 307 -7.21 -18.47 -14.98
CA SER A 307 -7.63 -18.51 -16.38
C SER A 307 -9.15 -18.41 -16.59
N GLY A 308 -9.93 -18.42 -15.50
CA GLY A 308 -11.38 -18.25 -15.53
C GLY A 308 -11.82 -16.79 -15.55
N THR A 309 -13.02 -16.51 -15.05
CA THR A 309 -13.59 -15.16 -15.04
C THR A 309 -12.78 -14.23 -14.13
N PRO A 310 -12.23 -13.11 -14.65
CA PRO A 310 -11.51 -12.15 -13.82
C PRO A 310 -12.40 -11.54 -12.74
N ALA A 311 -11.79 -11.07 -11.65
CA ALA A 311 -12.50 -10.25 -10.67
C ALA A 311 -13.09 -9.00 -11.33
N ALA A 312 -14.30 -8.62 -10.92
CA ALA A 312 -14.94 -7.40 -11.39
C ALA A 312 -14.14 -6.18 -10.96
N ALA A 313 -14.00 -5.20 -11.85
CA ALA A 313 -13.45 -3.90 -11.49
C ALA A 313 -14.38 -3.19 -10.50
N PRO A 314 -13.84 -2.40 -9.56
CA PRO A 314 -14.67 -1.64 -8.64
C PRO A 314 -15.43 -0.52 -9.39
N ASP A 315 -16.64 -0.23 -8.92
CA ASP A 315 -17.45 0.90 -9.39
C ASP A 315 -18.05 1.67 -8.22
N VAL A 316 -17.17 2.24 -7.40
CA VAL A 316 -17.54 3.09 -6.27
C VAL A 316 -17.67 4.54 -6.76
N PRO A 317 -18.80 5.22 -6.46
CA PRO A 317 -18.97 6.62 -6.85
C PRO A 317 -18.08 7.53 -5.99
N PRO A 318 -17.68 8.70 -6.53
CA PRO A 318 -17.02 9.74 -5.74
C PRO A 318 -17.84 10.11 -4.51
N GLN A 319 -17.18 10.30 -3.37
CA GLN A 319 -17.83 10.84 -2.18
C GLN A 319 -17.76 12.37 -2.12
N PRO A 320 -18.78 13.02 -1.54
CA PRO A 320 -18.76 14.47 -1.36
C PRO A 320 -17.67 14.86 -0.35
N ALA A 321 -17.11 16.05 -0.55
CA ALA A 321 -16.17 16.63 0.41
C ALA A 321 -16.83 16.75 1.80
N PRO A 322 -16.08 16.54 2.89
CA PRO A 322 -16.60 16.73 4.23
C PRO A 322 -17.01 18.20 4.45
N SER A 323 -18.04 18.41 5.27
CA SER A 323 -18.37 19.74 5.77
C SER A 323 -17.37 20.11 6.87
N LEU A 324 -16.76 21.29 6.76
CA LEU A 324 -15.75 21.78 7.70
C LEU A 324 -16.34 22.90 8.56
N GLY A 325 -16.05 22.84 9.86
CA GLY A 325 -16.19 23.96 10.78
C GLY A 325 -15.19 25.09 10.48
N LYS A 326 -15.34 26.20 11.21
CA LYS A 326 -14.56 27.44 10.99
C LYS A 326 -13.04 27.24 11.07
N ASP A 327 -12.60 26.38 11.99
CA ASP A 327 -11.18 26.11 12.27
C ASP A 327 -10.80 24.66 11.93
N GLU A 328 -11.62 23.99 11.12
CA GLU A 328 -11.39 22.62 10.69
C GLU A 328 -10.78 22.59 9.29
N VAL A 329 -9.97 21.56 9.08
CA VAL A 329 -9.25 21.30 7.84
C VAL A 329 -9.29 19.80 7.55
N VAL A 330 -9.23 19.44 6.27
CA VAL A 330 -8.96 18.07 5.86
C VAL A 330 -7.46 17.86 5.86
N LEU A 331 -6.99 16.89 6.65
CA LEU A 331 -5.57 16.54 6.71
C LEU A 331 -5.14 15.80 5.44
N ALA A 332 -4.11 16.29 4.78
CA ALA A 332 -3.45 15.67 3.64
C ALA A 332 -2.02 15.26 4.01
N GLY A 333 -1.74 13.96 4.00
CA GLY A 333 -0.40 13.46 4.29
C GLY A 333 -0.04 12.26 3.44
N TRP A 334 1.26 12.04 3.27
CA TRP A 334 1.82 10.79 2.76
C TRP A 334 3.11 10.47 3.50
N ARG A 335 3.52 9.21 3.44
CA ARG A 335 4.77 8.77 4.05
C ARG A 335 5.95 9.18 3.17
N MET A 336 7.00 9.67 3.81
CA MET A 336 8.25 9.99 3.14
C MET A 336 9.13 8.74 3.06
N LEU A 337 10.04 8.68 2.09
CA LEU A 337 10.99 7.57 1.93
C LEU A 337 11.76 7.26 3.22
N LEU A 338 12.15 8.32 3.93
CA LEU A 338 12.75 8.26 5.24
C LEU A 338 11.70 8.69 6.26
N ASP A 339 11.25 7.73 7.05
CA ASP A 339 10.22 7.87 8.08
C ASP A 339 10.65 7.08 9.34
N ASN A 340 9.71 6.89 10.27
CA ASN A 340 9.97 6.15 11.51
C ASN A 340 9.79 4.63 11.34
N GLY A 341 10.03 4.08 10.15
CA GLY A 341 9.95 2.64 9.93
C GLY A 341 11.04 1.90 10.69
N ARG A 342 10.68 0.78 11.35
CA ARG A 342 11.58 0.01 12.25
C ARG A 342 12.87 -0.50 11.61
N LEU A 343 12.90 -0.65 10.28
CA LEU A 343 14.13 -1.01 9.58
C LEU A 343 15.17 0.11 9.54
N GLN A 344 14.81 1.33 9.96
CA GLN A 344 15.71 2.47 10.12
C GLN A 344 16.21 2.60 11.58
N ASP A 345 15.74 1.74 12.49
CA ASP A 345 16.15 1.76 13.90
C ASP A 345 17.66 1.54 14.03
N GLY A 346 18.32 2.49 14.68
CA GLY A 346 19.77 2.48 14.88
C GLY A 346 20.58 3.11 13.75
N GLU A 347 19.94 3.73 12.74
CA GLU A 347 20.63 4.40 11.62
C GLU A 347 20.53 5.94 11.71
N PRO A 348 21.31 6.60 12.59
CA PRO A 348 21.23 8.05 12.81
C PRO A 348 21.63 8.86 11.58
N TYR A 349 22.45 8.30 10.69
CA TYR A 349 22.88 8.98 9.46
C TYR A 349 21.76 9.07 8.43
N LEU A 350 20.94 8.03 8.29
CA LEU A 350 19.74 8.09 7.46
C LEU A 350 18.71 9.03 8.08
N ALA A 351 18.42 8.86 9.37
CA ALA A 351 17.50 9.73 10.11
C ALA A 351 17.90 11.21 10.02
N GLY A 352 19.20 11.53 10.08
CA GLY A 352 19.72 12.89 9.95
C GLY A 352 19.52 13.52 8.55
N THR A 353 19.16 12.73 7.54
CA THR A 353 18.81 13.21 6.19
C THR A 353 17.30 13.27 5.94
N ALA A 354 16.49 12.80 6.90
CA ALA A 354 15.04 12.89 6.82
C ALA A 354 14.59 14.35 6.75
N ARG A 355 13.53 14.61 5.99
CA ARG A 355 13.00 15.98 5.87
C ARG A 355 12.24 16.34 7.16
N PRO A 356 12.38 17.58 7.66
CA PRO A 356 11.61 18.01 8.82
C PRO A 356 10.12 17.98 8.49
N SER A 357 9.32 17.55 9.46
CA SER A 357 7.86 17.63 9.39
C SER A 357 7.39 19.07 9.54
N VAL A 358 6.43 19.48 8.72
CA VAL A 358 5.85 20.84 8.70
C VAL A 358 4.34 20.75 8.54
N VAL A 359 3.59 21.74 9.05
CA VAL A 359 2.19 21.94 8.63
C VAL A 359 2.19 22.78 7.36
N ARG A 360 1.34 22.45 6.39
CA ARG A 360 1.16 23.27 5.18
C ARG A 360 -0.25 23.82 5.14
N LEU A 361 -0.40 25.13 5.01
CA LEU A 361 -1.72 25.74 4.82
C LEU A 361 -1.70 26.67 3.62
N SER A 362 -2.85 26.84 2.98
CA SER A 362 -3.05 27.96 2.05
C SER A 362 -2.92 29.29 2.81
N ALA A 363 -2.59 30.36 2.10
CA ALA A 363 -2.50 31.69 2.70
C ALA A 363 -3.83 32.12 3.35
N ARG A 364 -4.97 31.70 2.77
CA ARG A 364 -6.30 32.01 3.31
C ARG A 364 -6.60 31.20 4.57
N THR A 365 -6.31 29.89 4.57
CA THR A 365 -6.54 29.03 5.73
C THR A 365 -5.65 29.45 6.91
N ALA A 366 -4.38 29.78 6.66
CA ALA A 366 -3.49 30.31 7.70
C ALA A 366 -3.99 31.64 8.28
N ALA A 367 -4.44 32.57 7.41
CA ALA A 367 -5.01 33.84 7.86
C ALA A 367 -6.30 33.65 8.69
N GLY A 368 -7.09 32.62 8.42
CA GLY A 368 -8.30 32.27 9.17
C GLY A 368 -8.03 31.98 10.66
N ILE A 369 -6.86 31.40 10.97
CA ILE A 369 -6.41 31.13 12.34
C ILE A 369 -5.39 32.17 12.86
N GLY A 370 -5.12 33.23 12.10
CA GLY A 370 -4.17 34.28 12.46
C GLY A 370 -2.70 33.84 12.46
N ALA A 371 -2.34 32.79 11.72
CA ALA A 371 -0.98 32.26 11.64
C ALA A 371 -0.22 32.80 10.41
N ALA A 372 1.10 32.98 10.55
CA ALA A 372 2.02 33.39 9.52
C ALA A 372 3.09 32.32 9.24
N ALA A 373 3.79 32.43 8.11
CA ALA A 373 4.86 31.51 7.75
C ALA A 373 5.94 31.47 8.86
N GLY A 374 6.30 30.26 9.31
CA GLY A 374 7.28 30.03 10.38
C GLY A 374 6.67 29.92 11.78
N ASP A 375 5.42 30.31 11.99
CA ASP A 375 4.73 30.11 13.27
C ASP A 375 4.56 28.62 13.58
N LEU A 376 4.47 28.27 14.86
CA LEU A 376 4.09 26.93 15.29
C LEU A 376 2.57 26.78 15.25
N VAL A 377 2.08 25.81 14.48
CA VAL A 377 0.66 25.49 14.38
C VAL A 377 0.41 24.11 14.96
N ALA A 378 -0.56 24.03 15.87
CA ALA A 378 -1.06 22.78 16.40
C ALA A 378 -2.16 22.23 15.47
N VAL A 379 -1.95 21.02 14.94
CA VAL A 379 -2.98 20.24 14.25
C VAL A 379 -3.47 19.19 15.24
N SER A 380 -4.77 19.17 15.49
CA SER A 380 -5.37 18.27 16.47
C SER A 380 -6.60 17.57 15.92
N SER A 381 -6.89 16.41 16.49
CA SER A 381 -8.11 15.64 16.27
C SER A 381 -8.58 15.06 17.61
N GLY A 382 -9.71 14.37 17.62
CA GLY A 382 -10.16 13.61 18.79
C GLY A 382 -9.19 12.50 19.25
N ARG A 383 -8.13 12.22 18.47
CA ARG A 383 -7.12 11.18 18.75
C ARG A 383 -5.76 11.71 19.18
N GLY A 384 -5.54 13.02 19.20
CA GLY A 384 -4.26 13.61 19.57
C GLY A 384 -3.94 14.90 18.83
N ALA A 385 -2.76 15.45 19.09
CA ALA A 385 -2.29 16.68 18.50
C ALA A 385 -0.78 16.65 18.22
N VAL A 386 -0.36 17.38 17.19
CA VAL A 386 1.03 17.63 16.85
C VAL A 386 1.22 19.12 16.59
N THR A 387 2.34 19.69 17.04
CA THR A 387 2.69 21.10 16.79
C THR A 387 3.94 21.15 15.93
N LEU A 388 3.84 21.75 14.74
CA LEU A 388 4.95 21.83 13.78
C LEU A 388 5.05 23.25 13.20
N PRO A 389 6.21 23.66 12.66
CA PRO A 389 6.34 24.92 11.95
C PRO A 389 5.46 24.96 10.70
N LEU A 390 4.82 26.10 10.47
CA LEU A 390 3.93 26.37 9.35
C LEU A 390 4.69 26.81 8.10
N VAL A 391 4.36 26.19 6.97
CA VAL A 391 4.79 26.61 5.62
C VAL A 391 3.56 26.98 4.79
N ILE A 392 3.45 28.26 4.43
CA ILE A 392 2.40 28.72 3.51
C ILE A 392 2.64 28.12 2.12
N THR A 393 1.65 27.43 1.59
CA THR A 393 1.74 26.63 0.35
C THR A 393 0.57 26.95 -0.58
N GLU A 394 0.81 26.99 -1.89
CA GLU A 394 -0.29 27.04 -2.87
C GLU A 394 -1.00 25.67 -2.90
N MET A 395 -2.20 25.63 -2.33
CA MET A 395 -3.01 24.42 -2.15
C MET A 395 -4.49 24.82 -1.92
N PRO A 396 -5.46 23.88 -2.00
CA PRO A 396 -6.85 24.18 -1.71
C PRO A 396 -7.02 24.74 -0.31
N ASP A 397 -7.95 25.69 -0.16
CA ASP A 397 -8.34 26.17 1.16
C ASP A 397 -9.02 25.05 1.96
N GLY A 398 -8.85 25.07 3.28
CA GLY A 398 -9.42 24.06 4.18
C GLY A 398 -8.70 22.73 4.16
N VAL A 399 -7.46 22.68 3.66
CA VAL A 399 -6.58 21.51 3.66
C VAL A 399 -5.30 21.83 4.46
N ALA A 400 -4.79 20.86 5.20
CA ALA A 400 -3.56 20.98 6.01
C ALA A 400 -2.55 19.86 5.78
#